data_AF-M5CHN9-F1
#
_entry.id   AF-M5CHN9-F1
#
_cell.length_a   1.000
_cell.length_b   1.000
_cell.length_c   1.000
_cell.angle_alpha   90.00
_cell.angle_beta   90.00
_cell.angle_gamma   90.00
#
_symmetry.space_group_name_H-M   'P 1'
#
loop_
_entity.id
_entity.type
_entity.pdbx_description
1 polymer ?
#
loop_
_entity_poly.entity_id
_entity_poly.type
_entity_poly.pdbx_seq_one_letter_code
_entity_poly.pdbx_strand_id
1 'polypeptide(L)'
;MLRLSPKKLQALTRIQVNNTVARDYAALCCEEFGLTDSDKADVLRVSQMHTQFIAIRQYTRVVALTQHITQSLTESFLLSTEFKDHVTRRIQATFLDATIPTYVRGSTARLIQHMQENPGSWRIPRAVHAHFVNSKAFRKAVAAVASNFRGDMRRKVNIAFHRSDLSHIILSI
;
A
#
# COMPACT_ATOMS: atom_id res chain seq x y z
N MET A 1 -55.93 -12.27 16.54
CA MET A 1 -55.39 -10.89 16.41
C MET A 1 -54.61 -10.54 17.69
N LEU A 2 -53.28 -10.46 17.62
CA LEU A 2 -52.44 -10.03 18.75
C LEU A 2 -52.49 -8.50 18.86
N ARG A 3 -53.28 -7.96 19.80
CA ARG A 3 -53.32 -6.52 20.11
C ARG A 3 -51.97 -6.12 20.72
N LEU A 4 -51.22 -5.26 20.03
CA LEU A 4 -50.00 -4.66 20.57
C LEU A 4 -50.35 -3.77 21.78
N SER A 5 -49.53 -3.82 22.83
CA SER A 5 -49.74 -2.97 24.00
C SER A 5 -49.51 -1.50 23.63
N PRO A 6 -50.19 -0.54 24.30
CA PRO A 6 -50.02 0.89 24.03
C PRO A 6 -48.56 1.37 24.09
N LYS A 7 -47.75 0.75 24.96
CA LYS A 7 -46.31 1.03 25.09
C LYS A 7 -45.52 0.59 23.85
N LYS A 8 -45.83 -0.57 23.26
CA LYS A 8 -45.20 -1.03 22.01
C LYS A 8 -45.59 -0.13 20.83
N LEU A 9 -46.85 0.30 20.78
CA LEU A 9 -47.33 1.21 19.73
C LEU A 9 -46.59 2.56 19.78
N GLN A 10 -46.51 3.17 20.96
CA GLN A 10 -45.78 4.43 21.15
C GLN A 10 -44.28 4.33 20.82
N ALA A 11 -43.64 3.21 21.17
CA ALA A 11 -42.23 2.98 20.83
C ALA A 11 -42.02 2.89 19.32
N LEU A 12 -42.89 2.17 18.60
CA LEU A 12 -42.83 2.05 17.14
C LEU A 12 -43.09 3.41 16.46
N THR A 13 -44.06 4.19 16.94
CA THR A 13 -44.33 5.54 16.42
C THR A 13 -43.15 6.48 16.61
N ARG A 14 -42.49 6.45 17.79
CA ARG A 14 -41.28 7.25 18.05
C ARG A 14 -40.11 6.88 17.13
N ILE A 15 -39.89 5.58 16.91
CA ILE A 15 -38.85 5.10 15.98
C ILE A 15 -39.14 5.58 14.55
N GLN A 16 -40.40 5.53 14.13
CA GLN A 16 -40.79 5.94 12.78
C GLN A 16 -40.63 7.45 12.54
N VAL A 17 -41.02 8.28 13.50
CA VAL A 17 -40.86 9.74 13.43
C VAL A 17 -39.37 10.13 13.42
N ASN A 18 -38.54 9.46 14.21
CA ASN A 18 -37.10 9.71 14.22
C ASN A 18 -36.44 9.37 12.88
N ASN A 19 -36.90 8.30 12.22
CA ASN A 19 -36.42 7.91 10.90
C ASN A 19 -36.81 8.91 9.80
N THR A 20 -38.03 9.46 9.83
CA THR A 20 -38.45 10.47 8.84
C THR A 20 -37.67 11.77 9.00
N VAL A 21 -37.48 12.25 10.23
CA VAL A 21 -36.71 13.47 10.50
C VAL A 21 -35.25 13.33 10.02
N ALA A 22 -34.62 12.18 10.27
CA ALA A 22 -33.26 11.92 9.81
C ALA A 22 -33.14 11.90 8.27
N ARG A 23 -34.18 11.39 7.59
CA ARG A 23 -34.23 11.37 6.11
C ARG A 23 -34.31 12.77 5.53
N ASP A 24 -35.22 13.58 6.05
CA ASP A 24 -35.51 14.91 5.52
C ASP A 24 -34.32 15.84 5.76
N TYR A 25 -33.69 15.74 6.94
CA TYR A 25 -32.45 16.46 7.22
C TYR A 25 -31.32 16.02 6.27
N ALA A 26 -31.18 14.71 6.01
CA ALA A 26 -30.20 14.22 5.06
C ALA A 26 -30.46 14.72 3.62
N ALA A 27 -31.71 14.89 3.21
CA ALA A 27 -32.07 15.47 1.92
C ALA A 27 -31.65 16.93 1.79
N LEU A 28 -31.87 17.74 2.84
CA LEU A 28 -31.42 19.13 2.90
C LEU A 28 -29.89 19.23 2.78
N CYS A 29 -29.15 18.40 3.53
CA CYS A 29 -27.69 18.36 3.41
C CYS A 29 -27.24 17.97 2.00
N CYS A 30 -27.92 17.01 1.36
CA CYS A 30 -27.62 16.60 -0.01
C CYS A 30 -27.72 17.76 -1.02
N GLU A 31 -28.72 18.63 -0.84
CA GLU A 31 -28.90 19.83 -1.66
C GLU A 31 -27.86 20.89 -1.34
N GLU A 32 -27.61 21.16 -0.05
CA GLU A 32 -26.64 22.13 0.43
C GLU A 32 -25.22 21.84 -0.10
N PHE A 33 -24.81 20.57 -0.08
CA PHE A 33 -23.48 20.15 -0.56
C PHE A 33 -23.44 19.81 -2.06
N GLY A 34 -24.54 20.02 -2.79
CA GLY A 34 -24.59 19.80 -4.25
C GLY A 34 -24.25 18.36 -4.67
N LEU A 35 -24.69 17.36 -3.89
CA LEU A 35 -24.39 15.96 -4.19
C LEU A 35 -25.05 15.50 -5.51
N THR A 36 -24.46 14.50 -6.17
CA THR A 36 -25.06 13.90 -7.38
C THR A 36 -26.25 13.01 -7.03
N ASP A 37 -27.19 12.78 -7.95
CA ASP A 37 -28.37 11.93 -7.67
C ASP A 37 -27.99 10.52 -7.19
N SER A 38 -26.86 9.99 -7.67
CA SER A 38 -26.28 8.72 -7.22
C SER A 38 -25.88 8.79 -5.74
N ASP A 39 -25.16 9.85 -5.33
CA ASP A 39 -24.71 10.02 -3.96
C ASP A 39 -25.87 10.33 -3.00
N LYS A 40 -26.84 11.12 -3.46
CA LYS A 40 -28.07 11.42 -2.71
C LYS A 40 -28.80 10.14 -2.32
N ALA A 41 -28.96 9.21 -3.26
CA ALA A 41 -29.62 7.93 -2.99
C ALA A 41 -28.90 7.12 -1.89
N ASP A 42 -27.56 7.09 -1.89
CA ASP A 42 -26.79 6.41 -0.84
C ASP A 42 -26.96 7.10 0.52
N VAL A 43 -26.86 8.44 0.57
CA VAL A 43 -26.99 9.23 1.81
C VAL A 43 -28.39 9.06 2.42
N LEU A 44 -29.44 9.17 1.62
CA LEU A 44 -30.82 8.98 2.09
C LEU A 44 -31.03 7.55 2.60
N ARG A 45 -30.46 6.54 1.94
CA ARG A 45 -30.53 5.15 2.41
C ARG A 45 -29.78 4.94 3.73
N VAL A 46 -28.59 5.52 3.88
CA VAL A 46 -27.77 5.39 5.10
C VAL A 46 -28.40 6.13 6.28
N SER A 47 -29.07 7.26 6.05
CA SER A 47 -29.77 8.04 7.10
C SER A 47 -30.83 7.23 7.86
N GLN A 48 -31.36 6.18 7.24
CA GLN A 48 -32.38 5.29 7.81
C GLN A 48 -31.80 4.13 8.62
N MET A 49 -30.47 3.99 8.66
CA MET A 49 -29.80 2.92 9.39
C MET A 49 -29.67 3.27 10.88
N HIS A 50 -29.63 2.25 11.73
CA HIS A 50 -29.29 2.45 13.14
C HIS A 50 -27.89 3.05 13.28
N THR A 51 -27.71 4.02 14.19
CA THR A 51 -26.47 4.80 14.34
C THR A 51 -25.22 3.94 14.49
N GLN A 52 -25.31 2.81 15.20
CA GLN A 52 -24.19 1.87 15.35
C GLN A 52 -23.72 1.28 14.00
N PHE A 53 -24.65 0.99 13.08
CA PHE A 53 -24.29 0.49 11.76
C PHE A 53 -23.72 1.59 10.87
N ILE A 54 -24.18 2.83 11.02
CA ILE A 54 -23.58 3.99 10.35
C ILE A 54 -22.13 4.16 10.83
N ALA A 55 -21.89 4.08 12.14
CA ALA A 55 -20.55 4.18 12.73
C ALA A 55 -19.62 3.06 12.22
N ILE A 56 -20.08 1.80 12.23
CA ILE A 56 -19.30 0.67 11.68
C ILE A 56 -18.99 0.90 10.19
N ARG A 57 -19.98 1.29 9.39
CA ARG A 57 -19.80 1.57 7.95
C ARG A 57 -18.80 2.69 7.72
N GLN A 58 -18.85 3.77 8.52
CA GLN A 58 -17.93 4.89 8.41
C GLN A 58 -16.51 4.47 8.78
N TYR A 59 -16.34 3.72 9.87
CA TYR A 59 -15.03 3.19 10.26
C TYR A 59 -14.45 2.30 9.16
N THR A 60 -15.25 1.39 8.60
CA THR A 60 -14.84 0.53 7.47
C THR A 60 -14.44 1.36 6.25
N ARG A 61 -15.18 2.41 5.90
CA ARG A 61 -14.83 3.33 4.80
C ARG A 61 -13.49 4.02 5.05
N VAL A 62 -13.25 4.52 6.26
CA VAL A 62 -11.98 5.15 6.64
C VAL A 62 -10.81 4.16 6.51
N VAL A 63 -10.97 2.93 6.97
CA VAL A 63 -9.96 1.87 6.84
C VAL A 63 -9.69 1.56 5.35
N ALA A 64 -10.75 1.38 4.55
CA ALA A 64 -10.61 1.11 3.11
C ALA A 64 -9.92 2.26 2.35
N LEU A 65 -10.30 3.51 2.63
CA LEU A 65 -9.66 4.70 2.06
C LEU A 65 -8.18 4.80 2.45
N THR A 66 -7.86 4.52 3.71
CA THR A 66 -6.48 4.51 4.20
C THR A 66 -5.65 3.46 3.47
N GLN A 67 -6.20 2.26 3.25
CA GLN A 67 -5.55 1.21 2.47
C GLN A 67 -5.35 1.62 1.00
N HIS A 68 -6.36 2.22 0.38
CA HIS A 68 -6.26 2.69 -1.01
C HIS A 68 -5.20 3.79 -1.18
N ILE A 69 -5.23 4.81 -0.31
CA ILE A 69 -4.22 5.90 -0.31
C ILE A 69 -2.83 5.31 -0.12
N THR A 70 -2.67 4.39 0.83
CA THR A 70 -1.41 3.70 1.09
C THR A 70 -0.90 2.97 -0.16
N GLN A 71 -1.77 2.25 -0.85
CA GLN A 71 -1.41 1.54 -2.08
C GLN A 71 -1.01 2.52 -3.20
N SER A 72 -1.75 3.61 -3.38
CA SER A 72 -1.42 4.63 -4.38
C SER A 72 -0.07 5.31 -4.09
N LEU A 73 0.20 5.66 -2.83
CA LEU A 73 1.49 6.22 -2.40
C LEU A 73 2.65 5.23 -2.60
N THR A 74 2.40 3.94 -2.33
CA THR A 74 3.33 2.83 -2.55
C THR A 74 3.73 2.77 -4.03
N GLU A 75 2.75 2.72 -4.92
CA GLU A 75 2.97 2.63 -6.36
C GLU A 75 3.68 3.88 -6.89
N SER A 76 3.26 5.06 -6.43
CA SER A 76 3.88 6.34 -6.78
C SER A 76 5.35 6.39 -6.37
N PHE A 77 5.68 5.94 -5.16
CA PHE A 77 7.06 5.92 -4.69
C PHE A 77 7.92 4.93 -5.48
N LEU A 78 7.42 3.73 -5.80
CA LEU A 78 8.16 2.76 -6.63
C LEU A 78 8.46 3.30 -8.04
N LEU A 79 7.61 4.18 -8.56
CA LEU A 79 7.79 4.81 -9.87
C LEU A 79 8.66 6.08 -9.82
N SER A 80 8.90 6.63 -8.62
CA SER A 80 9.64 7.88 -8.40
C SER A 80 11.13 7.76 -8.75
N THR A 81 11.73 8.92 -9.03
CA THR A 81 13.18 9.10 -9.17
C THR A 81 13.91 8.66 -7.91
N GLU A 82 13.38 8.97 -6.73
CA GLU A 82 13.95 8.56 -5.45
C GLU A 82 14.19 7.05 -5.37
N PHE A 83 13.21 6.24 -5.78
CA PHE A 83 13.37 4.80 -5.79
C PHE A 83 14.29 4.32 -6.92
N LYS A 84 14.09 4.83 -8.14
CA LYS A 84 14.83 4.40 -9.33
C LYS A 84 16.31 4.79 -9.29
N ASP A 85 16.65 5.96 -8.76
CA ASP A 85 18.01 6.47 -8.73
C ASP A 85 18.68 6.25 -7.39
N HIS A 86 18.02 6.56 -6.26
CA HIS A 86 18.70 6.46 -4.97
C HIS A 86 18.63 5.05 -4.39
N VAL A 87 17.43 4.48 -4.27
CA VAL A 87 17.27 3.15 -3.65
C VAL A 87 17.96 2.09 -4.51
N THR A 88 17.75 2.10 -5.82
CA THR A 88 18.37 1.13 -6.74
C THR A 88 19.89 1.20 -6.71
N ARG A 89 20.51 2.39 -6.85
CA ARG A 89 21.98 2.52 -6.79
C ARG A 89 22.54 2.09 -5.45
N ARG A 90 21.84 2.39 -4.36
CA ARG A 90 22.28 1.97 -3.02
C ARG A 90 22.22 0.45 -2.86
N ILE A 91 21.17 -0.21 -3.39
CA ILE A 91 21.09 -1.69 -3.43
C ILE A 91 22.30 -2.26 -4.20
N GLN A 92 22.60 -1.71 -5.37
CA GLN A 92 23.73 -2.15 -6.18
C GLN A 92 25.06 -1.96 -5.45
N ALA A 93 25.27 -0.80 -4.80
CA ALA A 93 26.45 -0.52 -4.00
C ALA A 93 26.62 -1.53 -2.84
N THR A 94 25.54 -1.94 -2.18
CA THR A 94 25.58 -2.98 -1.13
C THR A 94 26.10 -4.31 -1.67
N PHE A 95 25.80 -4.66 -2.94
CA PHE A 95 26.34 -5.87 -3.57
C PHE A 95 27.76 -5.70 -4.12
N LEU A 96 28.29 -4.49 -4.19
CA LEU A 96 29.68 -4.24 -4.58
C LEU A 96 30.60 -4.07 -3.37
N ASP A 97 30.03 -3.95 -2.17
CA ASP A 97 30.78 -3.86 -0.93
C ASP A 97 31.47 -5.19 -0.61
N ALA A 98 32.80 -5.19 -0.64
CA ALA A 98 33.62 -6.37 -0.37
C ALA A 98 33.48 -6.88 1.07
N THR A 99 32.99 -6.04 2.00
CA THR A 99 32.73 -6.43 3.38
C THR A 99 31.41 -7.18 3.55
N ILE A 100 30.51 -7.08 2.56
CA ILE A 100 29.22 -7.74 2.56
C ILE A 100 29.33 -8.98 1.66
N PRO A 101 29.29 -10.19 2.22
CA PRO A 101 29.47 -11.40 1.43
C PRO A 101 28.36 -11.50 0.37
N THR A 102 28.78 -11.35 -0.90
CA THR A 102 27.97 -11.03 -2.07
C THR A 102 26.92 -12.10 -2.41
N TYR A 103 27.13 -13.33 -1.93
CA TYR A 103 26.37 -14.52 -2.29
C TYR A 103 25.76 -15.27 -1.09
N VAL A 104 25.57 -14.62 0.05
CA VAL A 104 24.94 -15.31 1.19
C VAL A 104 23.43 -15.47 0.97
N ARG A 105 22.94 -16.69 1.21
CA ARG A 105 21.51 -17.00 1.26
C ARG A 105 20.78 -15.98 2.15
N GLY A 106 19.66 -15.46 1.66
CA GLY A 106 18.86 -14.48 2.40
C GLY A 106 19.37 -13.04 2.32
N SER A 107 20.37 -12.70 1.51
CA SER A 107 20.86 -11.32 1.34
C SER A 107 19.76 -10.31 1.00
N THR A 108 18.84 -10.65 0.10
CA THR A 108 17.67 -9.81 -0.22
C THR A 108 16.74 -9.63 0.98
N ALA A 109 16.52 -10.66 1.78
CA ALA A 109 15.67 -10.57 2.98
C ALA A 109 16.32 -9.68 4.04
N ARG A 110 17.63 -9.82 4.27
CA ARG A 110 18.40 -8.94 5.18
C ARG A 110 18.44 -7.50 4.70
N LEU A 111 18.59 -7.28 3.39
CA LEU A 111 18.53 -5.95 2.78
C LEU A 111 17.17 -5.29 3.01
N ILE A 112 16.09 -6.03 2.76
CA ILE A 112 14.73 -5.57 3.03
C ILE A 112 14.59 -5.26 4.52
N GLN A 113 14.99 -6.18 5.41
CA GLN A 113 14.95 -5.99 6.87
C GLN A 113 15.66 -4.70 7.29
N HIS A 114 16.88 -4.49 6.81
CA HIS A 114 17.65 -3.29 7.09
C HIS A 114 16.96 -2.01 6.57
N MET A 115 16.29 -2.05 5.41
CA MET A 115 15.46 -0.94 4.93
C MET A 115 14.28 -0.64 5.85
N GLN A 116 13.68 -1.67 6.47
CA GLN A 116 12.57 -1.49 7.41
C GLN A 116 13.04 -0.89 8.73
N GLU A 117 14.20 -1.32 9.22
CA GLU A 117 14.80 -0.81 10.46
C GLU A 117 15.38 0.61 10.28
N ASN A 118 15.87 0.95 9.08
CA ASN A 118 16.62 2.18 8.82
C ASN A 118 16.09 3.00 7.62
N PRO A 119 14.79 3.34 7.54
CA PRO A 119 14.19 3.94 6.34
C PRO A 119 14.82 5.27 5.92
N GLY A 120 15.26 6.09 6.89
CA GLY A 120 15.92 7.36 6.62
C GLY A 120 17.22 7.20 5.83
N SER A 121 17.97 6.12 6.08
CA SER A 121 19.19 5.81 5.31
C SER A 121 18.88 5.52 3.83
N TRP A 122 17.68 5.03 3.52
CA TRP A 122 17.25 4.71 2.16
C TRP A 122 16.43 5.83 1.51
N ARG A 123 16.33 7.01 2.13
CA ARG A 123 15.48 8.12 1.70
C ARG A 123 14.01 7.69 1.50
N ILE A 124 13.54 6.72 2.26
CA ILE A 124 12.15 6.26 2.21
C ILE A 124 11.30 7.26 3.02
N PRO A 125 10.31 7.93 2.43
CA PRO A 125 9.46 8.89 3.15
C PRO A 125 8.75 8.22 4.33
N ARG A 126 8.59 8.93 5.45
CA ARG A 126 7.92 8.40 6.65
C ARG A 126 6.48 7.98 6.39
N ALA A 127 5.74 8.78 5.61
CA ALA A 127 4.37 8.48 5.21
C ALA A 127 4.26 7.18 4.41
N VAL A 128 5.33 6.83 3.69
CA VAL A 128 5.44 5.59 2.94
C VAL A 128 5.83 4.47 3.93
N HIS A 129 6.88 4.65 4.74
CA HIS A 129 7.43 3.63 5.65
C HIS A 129 6.41 2.89 6.53
N ALA A 130 5.46 3.59 7.15
CA ALA A 130 4.51 3.03 8.11
C ALA A 130 3.69 1.84 7.55
N HIS A 131 3.47 1.79 6.23
CA HIS A 131 2.67 0.75 5.59
C HIS A 131 3.35 0.10 4.37
N PHE A 132 4.30 0.78 3.75
CA PHE A 132 4.93 0.40 2.49
C PHE A 132 5.97 -0.70 2.62
N VAL A 133 6.82 -0.62 3.64
CA VAL A 133 8.02 -1.46 3.70
C VAL A 133 7.68 -2.91 4.03
N ASN A 134 6.46 -3.16 4.53
CA ASN A 134 5.90 -4.49 4.68
C ASN A 134 5.05 -4.96 3.50
N SER A 135 4.78 -4.09 2.52
CA SER A 135 3.97 -4.44 1.35
C SER A 135 4.67 -5.48 0.47
N LYS A 136 3.87 -6.38 -0.13
CA LYS A 136 4.36 -7.34 -1.12
C LYS A 136 4.97 -6.65 -2.35
N ALA A 137 4.41 -5.50 -2.74
CA ALA A 137 4.88 -4.71 -3.88
C ALA A 137 6.32 -4.21 -3.67
N PHE A 138 6.61 -3.59 -2.51
CA PHE A 138 7.96 -3.13 -2.19
C PHE A 138 8.97 -4.28 -2.15
N ARG A 139 8.63 -5.36 -1.44
CA ARG A 139 9.51 -6.55 -1.34
C ARG A 139 9.82 -7.13 -2.72
N LYS A 140 8.82 -7.19 -3.61
CA LYS A 140 8.98 -7.64 -5.01
C LYS A 140 9.89 -6.70 -5.80
N ALA A 141 9.72 -5.38 -5.67
CA ALA A 141 10.54 -4.40 -6.38
C ALA A 141 12.03 -4.47 -5.94
N VAL A 142 12.29 -4.51 -4.64
CA VAL A 142 13.66 -4.66 -4.09
C VAL A 142 14.27 -5.99 -4.54
N ALA A 143 13.50 -7.08 -4.48
CA ALA A 143 13.97 -8.39 -4.93
C ALA A 143 14.28 -8.42 -6.44
N ALA A 144 13.48 -7.74 -7.26
CA ALA A 144 13.73 -7.61 -8.70
C ALA A 144 15.04 -6.87 -8.97
N VAL A 145 15.24 -5.70 -8.34
CA VAL A 145 16.50 -4.93 -8.46
C VAL A 145 17.70 -5.78 -8.06
N ALA A 146 17.65 -6.42 -6.89
CA ALA A 146 18.73 -7.26 -6.39
C ALA A 146 19.01 -8.47 -7.28
N SER A 147 17.97 -9.08 -7.86
CA SER A 147 18.13 -10.27 -8.70
C SER A 147 18.68 -9.92 -10.09
N ASN A 148 18.19 -8.85 -10.70
CA ASN A 148 18.69 -8.35 -11.98
C ASN A 148 20.17 -7.97 -11.88
N PHE A 149 20.54 -7.19 -10.86
CA PHE A 149 21.93 -6.76 -10.69
C PHE A 149 22.89 -7.94 -10.48
N ARG A 150 22.51 -8.92 -9.63
CA ARG A 150 23.31 -10.13 -9.42
C ARG A 150 23.44 -10.97 -10.69
N GLY A 151 22.36 -11.07 -11.47
CA GLY A 151 22.37 -11.75 -12.77
C GLY A 151 23.35 -11.09 -13.74
N ASP A 152 23.34 -9.77 -13.81
CA ASP A 152 24.25 -9.00 -14.66
C ASP A 152 25.71 -9.11 -14.20
N MET A 153 25.97 -9.05 -12.89
CA MET A 153 27.31 -9.29 -12.33
C MET A 153 27.83 -10.67 -12.71
N ARG A 154 27.03 -11.73 -12.50
CA ARG A 154 27.42 -13.09 -12.86
C ARG A 154 27.73 -13.22 -14.35
N ARG A 155 26.90 -12.60 -15.22
CA ARG A 155 27.14 -12.60 -16.67
C ARG A 155 28.45 -11.91 -17.02
N LYS A 156 28.72 -10.74 -16.45
CA LYS A 156 29.96 -9.98 -16.70
C LYS A 156 31.21 -10.72 -16.23
N VAL A 157 31.15 -11.31 -15.03
CA VAL A 157 32.23 -12.13 -14.47
C VAL A 157 32.51 -13.34 -15.36
N ASN A 158 31.48 -14.07 -15.78
CA ASN A 158 31.64 -15.20 -16.70
C ASN A 158 32.27 -14.76 -18.03
N ILE A 159 31.82 -13.66 -18.63
CA ILE A 159 32.43 -13.13 -19.87
C ILE A 159 33.90 -12.78 -19.66
N ALA A 160 34.25 -12.14 -18.54
CA ALA A 160 35.62 -11.77 -18.22
C ALA A 160 36.54 -13.00 -18.09
N PHE A 161 36.07 -14.06 -17.43
CA PHE A 161 36.82 -15.32 -17.34
C PHE A 161 37.03 -15.96 -18.73
N HIS A 162 35.99 -16.09 -19.54
CA HIS A 162 36.10 -16.69 -20.88
C HIS A 162 37.01 -15.88 -21.82
N ARG A 163 37.01 -14.54 -21.71
CA ARG A 163 37.95 -13.69 -22.46
C ARG A 163 39.40 -13.85 -21.99
N SER A 164 39.61 -14.01 -20.68
CA SER A 164 40.94 -14.19 -20.11
C SER A 164 41.57 -15.53 -20.53
N ASP A 165 40.76 -16.60 -20.57
CA ASP A 165 41.18 -17.91 -21.08
C ASP A 165 41.56 -17.86 -22.57
N LEU A 166 40.79 -17.14 -23.40
CA LEU A 166 41.09 -16.97 -24.82
C LEU A 166 42.37 -16.15 -25.06
N SER A 167 42.64 -15.11 -24.26
CA SER A 167 43.90 -14.35 -24.35
C SER A 167 45.14 -15.17 -23.98
N HIS A 168 45.03 -16.09 -23.02
CA HIS A 168 46.12 -17.01 -22.68
C HIS A 168 46.41 -18.02 -23.80
N ILE A 169 45.38 -18.48 -24.52
CA ILE A 169 45.54 -19.39 -25.66
C ILE A 169 46.21 -18.69 -26.85
N ILE A 170 45.85 -17.43 -27.14
CA ILE A 170 46.40 -16.68 -28.28
C ILE A 170 47.86 -16.23 -28.03
N LEU A 171 48.25 -15.97 -26.79
CA LEU A 171 49.64 -15.64 -26.43
C LEU A 171 50.57 -16.87 -26.33
N SER A 172 50.03 -18.08 -26.49
CA SER A 172 50.77 -19.35 -26.39
C SER A 172 50.95 -20.05 -27.75
N ILE A 173 50.58 -19.40 -28.86
CA ILE A 173 50.80 -19.83 -30.25
C ILE A 173 51.81 -18.88 -30.88
#